data_AF-A0A7K0C1Y5-F1
#
_entry.id   AF-A0A7K0C1Y5-F1
#
_cell.length_a   1.000
_cell.length_b   1.000
_cell.length_c   1.000
_cell.angle_alpha   90.00
_cell.angle_beta   90.00
_cell.angle_gamma   90.00
#
_symmetry.space_group_name_H-M   'P 1'
#
loop_
_entity.id
_entity.type
_entity.pdbx_description
1 polymer ?
#
loop_
_entity_poly.entity_id
_entity_poly.type
_entity_poly.pdbx_seq_one_letter_code
_entity_poly.pdbx_strand_id
1 'polypeptide(L)'
;MNFDDPDNGGLDDPYRTDGTRLEEQTALLTRQHCDLLVLQECKWDKFGSRRLNDLAAALGVTGRVLVPSQRYGCDLAMLVRETDRLRVLEERHDRSSGAFWHTLAVLRIHVGGECVDPVRVCRPPRG
;
A
#
# COMPACT_ATOMS: atom_id res chain seq x y z
N MET A 1 15.49 13.30 20.38
CA MET A 1 14.68 12.79 19.26
C MET A 1 13.76 11.74 19.89
N ASN A 2 12.51 12.10 20.19
CA ASN A 2 11.58 11.19 20.85
C ASN A 2 11.03 10.22 19.79
N PHE A 3 11.16 8.92 20.06
CA PHE A 3 10.71 7.82 19.20
C PHE A 3 9.35 7.25 19.65
N ASP A 4 8.60 8.00 20.45
CA ASP A 4 7.30 7.59 20.97
C ASP A 4 6.20 8.32 20.20
N ASP A 5 5.92 7.87 18.98
CA ASP A 5 4.58 8.05 18.40
C ASP A 5 3.82 6.74 18.66
N PRO A 6 2.94 6.69 19.70
CA PRO A 6 2.15 5.50 20.01
C PRO A 6 1.13 5.16 18.91
N ASP A 7 0.89 6.07 17.97
CA ASP A 7 0.02 5.86 16.82
C ASP A 7 0.80 5.28 15.63
N ASN A 8 1.41 4.11 15.83
CA ASN A 8 1.89 3.30 14.71
C ASN A 8 0.70 2.78 13.90
N GLY A 9 0.21 3.61 12.97
CA GLY A 9 -0.88 3.32 12.02
C GLY A 9 -0.50 2.30 10.93
N GLY A 10 0.56 1.52 11.14
CA GLY A 10 1.04 0.53 10.18
C GLY A 10 0.11 -0.67 10.06
N LEU A 11 0.18 -1.32 8.89
CA LEU A 11 -0.46 -2.61 8.65
C LEU A 11 0.06 -3.68 9.62
N ASP A 12 1.32 -3.57 9.99
CA ASP A 12 1.92 -4.30 11.09
C ASP A 12 2.48 -3.33 12.14
N ASP A 13 2.66 -3.81 13.36
CA ASP A 13 3.22 -3.02 14.46
C ASP A 13 4.69 -3.41 14.65
N PRO A 14 5.65 -2.50 14.40
CA PRO A 14 7.07 -2.82 14.57
C PRO A 14 7.45 -3.12 16.04
N TYR A 15 6.59 -2.80 17.00
CA TYR A 15 6.76 -3.14 18.41
C TYR A 15 6.06 -4.45 18.82
N ARG A 16 5.21 -5.01 17.97
CA ARG A 16 4.58 -6.34 18.14
C ARG A 16 5.02 -7.25 17.00
N THR A 17 6.19 -7.87 17.19
CA THR A 17 6.83 -8.73 16.18
C THR A 17 6.24 -10.13 16.08
N ASP A 18 5.12 -10.41 16.77
CA ASP A 18 4.44 -11.71 16.74
C ASP A 18 3.63 -11.93 15.45
N GLY A 19 3.46 -10.87 14.63
CA GLY A 19 2.71 -10.91 13.38
C GLY A 19 1.19 -10.92 13.56
N THR A 20 0.70 -10.93 14.80
CA THR A 20 -0.75 -11.03 15.08
C THR A 20 -1.52 -9.85 14.51
N ARG A 21 -0.95 -8.64 14.55
CA ARG A 21 -1.60 -7.46 13.97
C ARG A 21 -1.72 -7.58 12.46
N LEU A 22 -0.67 -8.03 11.77
CA LEU A 22 -0.72 -8.25 10.32
C LEU A 22 -1.79 -9.29 9.96
N GLU A 23 -1.91 -10.37 10.73
CA GLU A 23 -2.95 -11.38 10.55
C GLU A 23 -4.36 -10.82 10.74
N GLU A 24 -4.59 -10.05 11.82
CA GLU A 24 -5.87 -9.38 12.09
C GLU A 24 -6.26 -8.40 10.97
N GLN A 25 -5.32 -7.55 10.53
CA GLN A 25 -5.56 -6.62 9.44
C GLN A 25 -5.83 -7.35 8.12
N THR A 26 -5.08 -8.42 7.84
CA THR A 26 -5.32 -9.26 6.65
C THR A 26 -6.73 -9.85 6.68
N ALA A 27 -7.16 -10.40 7.82
CA ALA A 27 -8.50 -10.95 7.97
C ALA A 27 -9.60 -9.89 7.77
N LEU A 28 -9.39 -8.66 8.24
CA LEU A 28 -10.31 -7.54 8.03
C LEU A 28 -10.39 -7.14 6.56
N LEU A 29 -9.25 -7.03 5.88
CA LEU A 29 -9.15 -6.65 4.47
C LEU A 29 -9.77 -7.70 3.54
N THR A 30 -9.56 -8.99 3.82
CA THR A 30 -10.17 -10.10 3.07
C THR A 30 -11.69 -10.01 3.05
N ARG A 31 -12.30 -9.56 4.15
CA ARG A 31 -13.76 -9.42 4.28
C ARG A 31 -14.35 -8.26 3.47
N GLN A 32 -13.54 -7.30 3.04
CA GLN A 32 -14.02 -6.15 2.27
C GLN A 32 -14.29 -6.47 0.80
N HIS A 33 -13.76 -7.60 0.29
CA HIS A 33 -13.90 -8.02 -1.10
C HIS A 33 -13.53 -6.92 -2.13
N CYS A 34 -12.55 -6.08 -1.80
CA CYS A 34 -12.11 -5.00 -2.69
C CYS A 34 -11.36 -5.55 -3.92
N ASP A 35 -11.62 -4.95 -5.08
CA ASP A 35 -10.85 -5.20 -6.31
C ASP A 35 -9.59 -4.32 -6.41
N LEU A 36 -9.59 -3.19 -5.69
CA LEU A 36 -8.47 -2.30 -5.52
C LEU A 36 -8.38 -1.91 -4.05
N LEU A 37 -7.20 -2.11 -3.47
CA LEU A 37 -6.88 -1.67 -2.12
C LEU A 37 -5.62 -0.83 -2.15
N VAL A 38 -5.68 0.32 -1.49
CA VAL A 38 -4.54 1.21 -1.30
C VAL A 38 -4.31 1.38 0.18
N LEU A 39 -3.11 1.02 0.63
CA LEU A 39 -2.68 1.14 2.00
C LEU A 39 -1.59 2.21 2.10
N GLN A 40 -1.73 3.10 3.06
CA GLN A 40 -0.74 4.12 3.40
C GLN A 40 -0.06 3.77 4.72
N GLU A 41 1.10 4.39 4.96
CA GLU A 41 1.87 4.25 6.19
C GLU A 41 2.26 2.79 6.52
N CYS A 42 2.44 1.98 5.50
CA CYS A 42 2.78 0.59 5.69
C CYS A 42 4.25 0.45 6.12
N LYS A 43 4.44 0.10 7.40
CA LYS A 43 5.75 -0.22 7.95
C LYS A 43 6.01 -1.70 7.80
N TRP A 44 7.04 -2.04 7.03
CA TRP A 44 7.26 -3.43 6.63
C TRP A 44 8.60 -4.03 7.05
N ASP A 45 9.37 -3.32 7.88
CA ASP A 45 10.76 -3.65 8.20
C ASP A 45 11.61 -4.05 6.95
N LYS A 46 12.62 -4.90 7.11
CA LYS A 46 13.43 -5.41 5.99
C LYS A 46 12.71 -6.44 5.11
N PHE A 47 11.49 -6.85 5.45
CA PHE A 47 10.76 -7.94 4.80
C PHE A 47 9.60 -7.45 3.92
N GLY A 48 9.51 -6.15 3.58
CA GLY A 48 8.32 -5.61 2.92
C GLY A 48 7.89 -6.23 1.62
N SER A 49 8.81 -6.59 0.73
CA SER A 49 8.43 -7.30 -0.49
C SER A 49 7.82 -8.68 -0.20
N ARG A 50 8.35 -9.40 0.80
CA ARG A 50 7.82 -10.70 1.21
C ARG A 50 6.44 -10.55 1.85
N ARG A 51 6.29 -9.63 2.81
CA ARG A 51 5.02 -9.37 3.48
C ARG A 51 3.93 -8.89 2.52
N LEU A 52 4.28 -8.09 1.52
CA LEU A 52 3.35 -7.70 0.45
C LEU A 52 2.92 -8.91 -0.39
N ASN A 53 3.84 -9.82 -0.72
CA ASN A 53 3.50 -11.06 -1.43
C ASN A 53 2.56 -11.94 -0.60
N ASP A 54 2.84 -12.10 0.70
CA ASP A 54 2.04 -12.92 1.61
C ASP A 54 0.61 -12.34 1.76
N LEU A 55 0.51 -11.01 1.92
CA LEU A 55 -0.77 -10.30 1.92
C LEU A 55 -1.51 -10.45 0.59
N ALA A 56 -0.82 -10.28 -0.55
CA ALA A 56 -1.43 -10.44 -1.87
C ALA A 56 -2.00 -11.85 -2.07
N ALA A 57 -1.25 -12.87 -1.65
CA ALA A 57 -1.70 -14.26 -1.69
C ALA A 57 -2.94 -14.48 -0.79
N ALA A 58 -2.94 -13.94 0.43
CA ALA A 58 -4.05 -14.06 1.37
C ALA A 58 -5.33 -13.36 0.86
N LEU A 59 -5.20 -12.22 0.20
CA LEU A 59 -6.31 -11.50 -0.43
C LEU A 59 -6.75 -12.12 -1.77
N GLY A 60 -5.97 -13.06 -2.31
CA GLY A 60 -6.21 -13.65 -3.64
C GLY A 60 -6.12 -12.62 -4.77
N VAL A 61 -5.18 -11.67 -4.66
CA VAL A 61 -4.95 -10.61 -5.64
C VAL A 61 -3.62 -10.84 -6.36
N THR A 62 -3.50 -10.33 -7.58
CA THR A 62 -2.36 -10.62 -8.47
C THR A 62 -1.49 -9.38 -8.70
N GLY A 63 -2.12 -8.22 -8.88
CA GLY A 63 -1.45 -6.94 -8.98
C GLY A 63 -1.00 -6.46 -7.60
N ARG A 64 0.26 -6.06 -7.47
CA ARG A 64 0.80 -5.54 -6.21
C ARG A 64 1.96 -4.59 -6.47
N VAL A 65 1.92 -3.43 -5.83
CA VAL A 65 2.93 -2.39 -5.94
C VAL A 65 3.34 -1.95 -4.56
N LEU A 66 4.65 -1.95 -4.31
CA LEU A 66 5.25 -1.35 -3.12
C LEU A 66 5.99 -0.09 -3.55
N VAL A 67 5.55 1.06 -3.06
CA VAL A 67 6.21 2.33 -3.33
C VAL A 67 6.88 2.80 -2.05
N PRO A 68 8.24 2.77 -1.98
CA PRO A 68 8.92 3.18 -0.78
C PRO A 68 8.66 4.63 -0.47
N SER A 69 8.39 4.92 0.80
CA SER A 69 8.30 6.30 1.29
C SER A 69 9.64 7.01 1.18
N GLN A 70 9.60 8.34 1.01
CA GLN A 70 10.82 9.15 1.12
C GLN A 70 11.27 9.35 2.57
N ARG A 71 10.35 9.16 3.54
CA ARG A 71 10.59 9.44 4.96
C ARG A 71 9.97 8.36 5.84
N TYR A 72 10.69 8.00 6.91
CA TYR A 72 10.25 7.14 8.02
C TYR A 72 9.87 5.68 7.68
N GLY A 73 10.10 5.20 6.46
CA GLY A 73 9.80 3.80 6.09
C GLY A 73 8.31 3.48 6.08
N CYS A 74 7.47 4.50 5.88
CA CYS A 74 6.01 4.45 5.85
C CYS A 74 5.50 4.26 4.41
N ASP A 75 5.80 3.11 3.82
CA ASP A 75 5.61 2.84 2.40
C ASP A 75 4.12 2.84 1.98
N LEU A 76 3.88 3.00 0.69
CA LEU A 76 2.56 2.79 0.09
C LEU A 76 2.49 1.39 -0.50
N ALA A 77 1.40 0.68 -0.24
CA ALA A 77 1.08 -0.57 -0.92
C ALA A 77 -0.22 -0.43 -1.71
N MET A 78 -0.21 -0.89 -2.95
CA MET A 78 -1.41 -0.97 -3.78
C MET A 78 -1.58 -2.42 -4.23
N LEU A 79 -2.79 -2.94 -4.09
CA LEU A 79 -3.16 -4.34 -4.31
C LEU A 79 -4.36 -4.36 -5.25
N VAL A 80 -4.29 -5.15 -6.32
CA VAL A 80 -5.30 -5.19 -7.39
C VAL A 80 -5.68 -6.62 -7.70
N ARG A 81 -6.98 -6.93 -7.60
CA ARG A 81 -7.55 -8.18 -8.10
C ARG A 81 -7.70 -8.06 -9.61
N GLU A 82 -6.70 -8.50 -10.36
CA GLU A 82 -6.84 -8.46 -11.81
C GLU A 82 -7.85 -9.50 -12.29
N THR A 83 -8.68 -9.07 -13.24
CA THR A 83 -9.70 -9.89 -13.90
C THR A 83 -9.67 -9.56 -15.39
N ASP A 84 -10.56 -10.16 -16.17
CA ASP A 84 -10.76 -9.77 -17.57
C ASP A 84 -11.28 -8.34 -17.73
N ARG A 85 -11.80 -7.75 -16.65
CA ARG A 85 -12.35 -6.40 -16.64
C ARG A 85 -11.53 -5.41 -15.82
N LEU A 86 -10.52 -5.84 -15.07
CA LEU A 86 -9.66 -4.96 -14.28
C LEU A 86 -8.21 -5.38 -14.47
N ARG A 87 -7.36 -4.51 -15.04
CA ARG A 87 -5.93 -4.79 -15.21
C ARG A 87 -5.09 -3.58 -14.91
N VAL A 88 -3.91 -3.80 -14.30
CA VAL A 88 -2.90 -2.75 -14.17
C VAL A 88 -2.20 -2.57 -15.51
N LEU A 89 -2.16 -1.33 -16.01
CA LEU A 89 -1.53 -0.99 -17.29
C LEU A 89 -0.14 -0.38 -17.08
N GLU A 90 -0.02 0.50 -16.09
CA GLU A 90 1.18 1.27 -15.85
C GLU A 90 1.28 1.68 -14.37
N GLU A 91 2.51 1.69 -13.87
CA GLU A 91 2.88 2.20 -12.56
C GLU A 91 3.76 3.45 -12.75
N ARG A 92 3.35 4.58 -12.18
CA ARG A 92 4.17 5.80 -12.14
C ARG A 92 4.32 6.28 -10.71
N HIS A 93 5.52 6.62 -10.29
CA HIS A 93 5.77 7.06 -8.92
C HIS A 93 6.53 8.37 -8.94
N ASP A 94 5.91 9.39 -8.35
CA ASP A 94 6.58 10.66 -8.17
C ASP A 94 7.32 10.62 -6.83
N ARG A 95 8.64 10.49 -6.95
CA ARG A 95 9.62 10.53 -5.87
C ARG A 95 10.31 11.89 -5.79
N SER A 96 9.74 12.94 -6.40
CA SER A 96 10.31 14.28 -6.37
C SER A 96 10.42 14.79 -4.92
N SER A 97 11.54 15.44 -4.64
CA SER A 97 12.07 15.66 -3.29
C SER A 97 11.43 16.80 -2.51
N GLY A 98 10.22 17.27 -2.84
CA GLY A 98 9.72 18.52 -2.24
C GLY A 98 8.22 18.74 -2.09
N ALA A 99 7.36 18.09 -2.88
CA ALA A 99 5.92 18.44 -2.87
C ALA A 99 5.07 17.62 -1.88
N PHE A 100 5.50 16.41 -1.52
CA PHE A 100 4.69 15.48 -0.71
C PHE A 100 5.49 14.89 0.46
N TRP A 101 4.83 14.71 1.61
CA TRP A 101 5.45 14.09 2.79
C TRP A 101 5.64 12.58 2.63
N HIS A 102 4.75 11.95 1.87
CA HIS A 102 4.84 10.56 1.43
C HIS A 102 4.96 10.52 -0.09
N THR A 103 5.62 9.49 -0.63
CA THR A 103 5.75 9.29 -2.09
C THR A 103 4.38 9.31 -2.76
N LEU A 104 4.26 9.93 -3.95
CA LEU A 104 3.02 9.85 -4.73
C LEU A 104 3.06 8.62 -5.61
N ALA A 105 2.14 7.68 -5.37
CA ALA A 105 1.94 6.50 -6.20
C ALA A 105 0.78 6.71 -7.18
N VAL A 106 0.97 6.28 -8.43
CA VAL A 106 0.03 6.42 -9.54
C VAL A 106 -0.11 5.06 -10.20
N LEU A 107 -1.33 4.52 -10.22
CA LEU A 107 -1.68 3.34 -11.01
C LEU A 107 -2.61 3.72 -12.14
N ARG A 108 -2.25 3.38 -13.37
CA ARG A 108 -3.19 3.41 -14.49
C ARG A 108 -3.83 2.04 -14.64
N ILE A 109 -5.16 2.00 -14.63
CA ILE A 109 -5.92 0.76 -14.70
C ILE A 109 -6.86 0.76 -15.90
N HIS A 110 -7.08 -0.43 -16.44
CA HIS A 110 -8.12 -0.71 -17.42
C HIS A 110 -9.34 -1.24 -16.67
N VAL A 111 -10.52 -0.66 -16.89
CA VAL A 111 -11.79 -1.12 -16.34
C VAL A 111 -12.80 -1.33 -17.46
N GLY A 112 -13.23 -2.58 -17.69
CA GLY A 112 -14.36 -2.90 -18.56
C GLY A 112 -14.24 -2.45 -20.02
N GLY A 113 -13.04 -2.21 -20.53
CA GLY A 113 -12.82 -1.67 -21.88
C GLY A 113 -12.27 -0.24 -21.87
N GLU A 114 -12.45 0.50 -20.78
CA GLU A 114 -12.03 1.90 -20.65
C GLU A 114 -10.74 2.03 -19.84
N CYS A 115 -9.86 2.94 -20.26
CA CYS A 115 -8.73 3.35 -19.43
C CYS A 115 -9.23 4.40 -18.43
N VAL A 116 -9.19 4.09 -17.15
CA VAL A 116 -9.59 5.03 -16.11
C VAL A 116 -8.36 5.83 -15.67
N ASP A 117 -8.62 7.09 -15.30
CA ASP A 117 -7.60 7.99 -14.78
C ASP A 117 -6.83 7.38 -13.60
N PRO A 118 -5.59 7.83 -13.38
CA PRO A 118 -4.74 7.19 -12.41
C PRO A 118 -5.26 7.34 -10.98
N VAL A 119 -5.21 6.25 -10.22
CA VAL A 119 -5.40 6.28 -8.77
C VAL A 119 -4.17 6.96 -8.17
N ARG A 120 -4.37 8.15 -7.59
CA ARG A 120 -3.31 8.98 -6.99
C ARG A 120 -3.44 8.98 -5.49
N VAL A 121 -2.37 8.57 -4.81
CA VAL A 121 -2.35 8.48 -3.36
C VAL A 121 -1.15 9.24 -2.84
N CYS A 122 -1.40 10.27 -2.05
CA CYS A 122 -0.38 11.05 -1.36
C CYS A 122 -0.93 11.54 -0.03
N ARG A 123 -0.03 11.79 0.92
CA ARG A 123 -0.36 12.52 2.13
C ARG A 123 0.23 13.93 2.03
N PRO A 124 -0.59 14.99 2.12
CA PRO A 124 -0.08 16.35 2.16
C PRO A 124 0.68 16.61 3.46
N PRO A 125 1.53 17.65 3.53
CA PRO A 125 2.15 18.09 4.77
C PRO A 125 1.11 18.33 5.86
N ARG A 126 1.40 17.88 7.09
CA ARG A 126 0.69 18.39 8.27
C ARG A 126 1.15 19.84 8.47
N GLY A 127 0.19 20.78 8.48
CA GLY A 127 0.42 22.18 8.83
C GLY A 127 0.67 22.37 10.32
#